data_AF-A0A972MKD5-F1
#
_entry.id   AF-A0A972MKD5-F1
#
_cell.length_a   1.000
_cell.length_b   1.000
_cell.length_c   1.000
_cell.angle_alpha   90.00
_cell.angle_beta   90.00
_cell.angle_gamma   90.00
#
_symmetry.space_group_name_H-M   'P 1'
#
loop_
_entity.id
_entity.type
_entity.pdbx_description
1 polymer ?
#
loop_
_entity_poly.entity_id
_entity_poly.type
_entity_poly.pdbx_seq_one_letter_code
_entity_poly.pdbx_strand_id
1 'polypeptide(L)'
;NYFEHEEFLQTEKRIINAAHYLATYWEFHFIYKVAFEMYGIEETKKEIENRLEDFYDLIGVQKFSLRKKSYGFIDLCGQLRFQKRWIQTVRIPETSVLGHVFMVASLVYFILNDKNKEEYVSDNCIVNTFFTALFHDLPEIVTRDVVSGIKKILGEKDIKIIEMEETKNRIIKLLPTYIAKEVEYYLNIIGEIRDEKEDIPNEFSNRIFKEEKIRKFTDEEEFKKYCKSEYKPIWGSLVKECDTTIAFAEAVYSIKHGLVSKELKKASDKLYKNLINSRNVGKLVKSLYQEII
;
A
#
# COMPACT_ATOMS: atom_id res chain seq x y z
N ASN A 1 -15.89 -3.51 -23.82
CA ASN A 1 -15.10 -3.96 -22.65
C ASN A 1 -13.78 -3.15 -22.54
N TYR A 2 -13.14 -3.05 -21.37
CA TYR A 2 -11.91 -2.26 -21.16
C TYR A 2 -10.76 -2.69 -22.07
N PHE A 3 -10.56 -4.01 -22.26
CA PHE A 3 -9.49 -4.56 -23.11
C PHE A 3 -9.83 -4.61 -24.61
N GLU A 4 -11.10 -4.41 -24.98
CA GLU A 4 -11.58 -4.63 -26.36
C GLU A 4 -11.79 -3.33 -27.14
N HIS A 5 -11.89 -2.18 -26.47
CA HIS A 5 -12.12 -0.89 -27.12
C HIS A 5 -11.03 0.10 -26.72
N GLU A 6 -10.21 0.51 -27.68
CA GLU A 6 -9.13 1.48 -27.43
C GLU A 6 -9.66 2.83 -26.92
N GLU A 7 -10.80 3.28 -27.44
CA GLU A 7 -11.43 4.56 -27.07
C GLU A 7 -12.06 4.57 -25.67
N PHE A 8 -12.36 3.41 -25.10
CA PHE A 8 -12.94 3.33 -23.77
C PHE A 8 -11.89 3.70 -22.71
N LEU A 9 -12.17 4.74 -21.91
CA LEU A 9 -11.27 5.27 -20.89
C LEU A 9 -9.87 5.62 -21.44
N GLN A 10 -9.84 6.23 -22.62
CA GLN A 10 -8.60 6.53 -23.35
C GLN A 10 -7.62 7.36 -22.50
N THR A 11 -8.12 8.36 -21.77
CA THR A 11 -7.30 9.21 -20.91
C THR A 11 -6.70 8.42 -19.74
N GLU A 12 -7.50 7.61 -19.04
CA GLU A 12 -7.05 6.79 -17.93
C GLU A 12 -6.03 5.74 -18.38
N LYS A 13 -6.27 5.11 -19.53
CA LYS A 13 -5.30 4.19 -20.15
C LYS A 13 -3.99 4.88 -20.49
N ARG A 14 -4.04 6.10 -21.02
CA ARG A 14 -2.83 6.90 -21.31
C ARG A 14 -2.06 7.21 -20.01
N ILE A 15 -2.75 7.57 -18.94
CA ILE A 15 -2.13 7.83 -17.62
C ILE A 15 -1.48 6.56 -17.05
N ILE A 16 -2.18 5.42 -17.11
CA ILE A 16 -1.65 4.13 -16.63
C ILE A 16 -0.43 3.69 -17.45
N ASN A 17 -0.48 3.85 -18.78
CA ASN A 17 0.65 3.54 -19.66
C ASN A 17 1.86 4.43 -19.33
N ALA A 18 1.65 5.73 -19.12
CA ALA A 18 2.71 6.63 -18.68
C ALA A 18 3.31 6.18 -17.34
N ALA A 19 2.49 5.76 -16.38
CA ALA A 19 2.96 5.25 -15.08
C ALA A 19 3.80 3.97 -15.23
N HIS A 20 3.41 3.04 -16.11
CA HIS A 20 4.21 1.84 -16.42
C HIS A 20 5.57 2.20 -17.02
N TYR A 21 5.61 3.15 -17.96
CA TYR A 21 6.88 3.61 -18.55
C TYR A 21 7.75 4.35 -17.54
N LEU A 22 7.17 5.15 -16.64
CA LEU A 22 7.91 5.80 -15.55
C LEU A 22 8.57 4.78 -14.63
N ALA A 23 7.85 3.71 -14.25
CA ALA A 23 8.40 2.62 -13.46
C ALA A 23 9.56 1.91 -14.21
N THR A 24 9.35 1.62 -15.50
CA THR A 24 10.38 1.00 -16.37
C THR A 24 11.63 1.88 -16.47
N TYR A 25 11.46 3.18 -16.70
CA TYR A 25 12.57 4.13 -16.77
C TYR A 25 13.31 4.25 -15.44
N TRP A 26 12.59 4.29 -14.31
CA TRP A 26 13.18 4.31 -12.98
C TRP A 26 14.02 3.05 -12.72
N GLU A 27 13.49 1.86 -13.04
CA GLU A 27 14.22 0.59 -12.90
C GLU A 27 15.44 0.51 -13.81
N PHE A 28 15.27 0.93 -15.06
CA PHE A 28 16.36 0.96 -16.05
C PHE A 28 17.52 1.83 -15.58
N HIS A 29 17.26 2.92 -14.84
CA HIS A 29 18.34 3.75 -14.29
C HIS A 29 19.26 3.02 -13.31
N PHE A 30 18.78 1.98 -12.62
CA PHE A 30 19.62 1.11 -11.80
C PHE A 30 20.38 0.09 -12.64
N ILE A 31 19.69 -0.55 -13.60
CA ILE A 31 20.28 -1.55 -14.48
C ILE A 31 21.41 -0.94 -15.31
N TYR A 32 21.17 0.24 -15.91
CA TYR A 32 22.13 0.96 -16.74
C TYR A 32 23.46 1.19 -16.03
N LYS A 33 23.46 1.51 -14.73
CA LYS A 33 24.69 1.73 -13.96
C LYS A 33 25.56 0.48 -13.84
N VAL A 34 24.94 -0.70 -13.83
CA VAL A 34 25.63 -1.99 -13.66
C VAL A 34 25.96 -2.61 -15.02
N ALA A 35 25.17 -2.29 -16.05
CA ALA A 35 25.20 -2.91 -17.37
C ALA A 35 25.70 -1.97 -18.48
N PHE A 36 26.37 -0.85 -18.16
CA PHE A 36 26.71 0.19 -19.15
C PHE A 36 27.62 -0.29 -20.29
N GLU A 37 28.39 -1.36 -20.07
CA GLU A 37 29.25 -1.97 -21.10
C GLU A 37 28.54 -3.10 -21.88
N MET A 38 27.31 -3.45 -21.53
CA MET A 38 26.58 -4.53 -22.21
C MET A 38 26.10 -4.07 -23.58
N TYR A 39 26.26 -4.94 -24.58
CA TYR A 39 25.78 -4.70 -25.93
C TYR A 39 24.28 -4.37 -25.95
N GLY A 40 23.90 -3.33 -26.71
CA GLY A 40 22.51 -2.90 -26.87
C GLY A 40 21.97 -1.99 -25.76
N ILE A 41 22.70 -1.75 -24.67
CA ILE A 41 22.17 -0.95 -23.54
C ILE A 41 21.85 0.50 -23.92
N GLU A 42 22.65 1.10 -24.82
CA GLU A 42 22.40 2.46 -25.33
C GLU A 42 21.19 2.53 -26.27
N GLU A 43 20.90 1.45 -27.00
CA GLU A 43 19.70 1.37 -27.84
C GLU A 43 18.44 1.26 -26.97
N THR A 44 18.47 0.38 -25.96
CA THR A 44 17.39 0.25 -24.97
C THR A 44 17.15 1.57 -24.24
N LYS A 45 18.22 2.29 -23.86
CA LYS A 45 18.11 3.61 -23.22
C LYS A 45 17.36 4.59 -24.11
N LYS A 46 17.75 4.71 -25.38
CA LYS A 46 17.09 5.58 -26.35
C LYS A 46 15.62 5.19 -26.57
N GLU A 47 15.31 3.90 -26.64
CA GLU A 47 13.92 3.44 -26.79
C GLU A 47 13.06 3.89 -25.59
N ILE A 48 13.55 3.69 -24.37
CA ILE A 48 12.82 4.08 -23.16
C ILE A 48 12.68 5.61 -23.09
N GLU A 49 13.74 6.37 -23.40
CA GLU A 49 13.71 7.83 -23.41
C GLU A 49 12.71 8.35 -24.46
N ASN A 50 12.72 7.83 -25.69
CA ASN A 50 11.78 8.20 -26.74
C ASN A 50 10.32 7.91 -26.34
N ARG A 51 10.06 6.72 -25.77
CA ARG A 51 8.72 6.37 -25.26
C ARG A 51 8.24 7.31 -24.16
N LEU A 52 9.17 7.82 -23.34
CA LEU A 52 8.83 8.75 -22.26
C LEU A 52 8.45 10.13 -22.80
N GLU A 53 9.07 10.57 -23.90
CA GLU A 53 8.75 11.83 -24.60
C GLU A 53 7.29 11.87 -25.08
N ASP A 54 6.72 10.72 -25.49
CA ASP A 54 5.32 10.60 -25.91
C ASP A 54 4.32 11.03 -24.82
N PHE A 55 4.75 11.08 -23.55
CA PHE A 55 3.94 11.43 -22.39
C PHE A 55 4.33 12.77 -21.74
N TYR A 56 5.19 13.58 -22.37
CA TYR A 56 5.62 14.86 -21.82
C TYR A 56 4.50 15.91 -21.74
N ASP A 57 3.35 15.70 -22.37
CA ASP A 57 2.13 16.48 -22.12
C ASP A 57 1.61 16.32 -20.68
N LEU A 58 1.90 15.20 -20.03
CA LEU A 58 1.51 14.93 -18.66
C LEU A 58 2.44 15.64 -17.67
N ILE A 59 1.89 16.59 -16.90
CA ILE A 59 2.63 17.37 -15.90
C ILE A 59 3.36 16.46 -14.88
N GLY A 60 2.79 15.30 -14.56
CA GLY A 60 3.42 14.31 -13.67
C GLY A 60 4.74 13.77 -14.23
N VAL A 61 4.76 13.45 -15.53
CA VAL A 61 5.94 12.95 -16.25
C VAL A 61 6.99 14.05 -16.32
N GLN A 62 6.62 15.28 -16.68
CA GLN A 62 7.55 16.42 -16.68
C GLN A 62 8.22 16.63 -15.32
N LYS A 63 7.44 16.62 -14.23
CA LYS A 63 7.95 16.81 -12.87
C LYS A 63 8.90 15.69 -12.44
N PHE A 64 8.62 14.46 -12.85
CA PHE A 64 9.49 13.32 -12.63
C PHE A 64 10.81 13.46 -13.41
N SER A 65 10.76 13.74 -14.72
CA SER A 65 11.95 13.89 -15.57
C SER A 65 12.86 15.02 -15.10
N LEU A 66 12.28 16.12 -14.61
CA LEU A 66 13.01 17.25 -14.02
C LEU A 66 13.55 17.00 -12.61
N ARG A 67 13.43 15.77 -12.08
CA ARG A 67 13.85 15.35 -10.73
C ARG A 67 13.38 16.31 -9.63
N LYS A 68 12.15 16.82 -9.74
CA LYS A 68 11.53 17.71 -8.73
C LYS A 68 11.02 16.88 -7.53
N LYS A 69 10.35 17.53 -6.57
CA LYS A 69 9.86 16.90 -5.33
C LYS A 69 9.17 15.54 -5.53
N SER A 70 8.29 15.43 -6.53
CA SER A 70 7.54 14.20 -6.82
C SER A 70 8.42 13.03 -7.26
N TYR A 71 9.59 13.29 -7.84
CA TYR A 71 10.59 12.25 -8.10
C TYR A 71 11.02 11.57 -6.80
N GLY A 72 11.25 12.34 -5.73
CA GLY A 72 11.66 11.78 -4.44
C GLY A 72 10.63 10.81 -3.84
N PHE A 73 9.33 11.10 -4.02
CA PHE A 73 8.28 10.18 -3.59
C PHE A 73 8.29 8.89 -4.40
N ILE A 74 8.36 8.99 -5.73
CA ILE A 74 8.42 7.84 -6.64
C ILE A 74 9.67 7.00 -6.38
N ASP A 75 10.81 7.65 -6.14
CA ASP A 75 12.08 7.01 -5.80
C ASP A 75 11.99 6.23 -4.48
N LEU A 76 11.40 6.83 -3.44
CA LEU A 76 11.12 6.15 -2.18
C LEU A 76 10.24 4.91 -2.38
N CYS A 77 9.13 5.04 -3.13
CA CYS A 77 8.25 3.92 -3.43
C CYS A 77 8.95 2.81 -4.25
N GLY A 78 9.77 3.17 -5.22
CA GLY A 78 10.55 2.21 -6.01
C GLY A 78 11.53 1.42 -5.15
N GLN A 79 12.20 2.07 -4.19
CA GLN A 79 13.13 1.41 -3.27
C GLN A 79 12.47 0.34 -2.38
N LEU A 80 11.14 0.38 -2.19
CA LEU A 80 10.39 -0.64 -1.45
C LEU A 80 10.50 -2.04 -2.09
N ARG A 81 10.85 -2.12 -3.38
CA ARG A 81 11.13 -3.37 -4.09
C ARG A 81 12.36 -4.11 -3.51
N PHE A 82 13.33 -3.38 -2.98
CA PHE A 82 14.57 -3.94 -2.44
C PHE A 82 14.46 -4.25 -0.94
N GLN A 83 13.44 -3.72 -0.26
CA GLN A 83 13.22 -3.98 1.15
C GLN A 83 12.49 -5.31 1.35
N LYS A 84 13.16 -6.27 2.00
CA LYS A 84 12.57 -7.59 2.30
C LYS A 84 11.74 -7.54 3.59
N ARG A 85 10.64 -8.31 3.61
CA ARG A 85 9.88 -8.63 4.83
C ARG A 85 10.49 -9.84 5.53
N TRP A 86 10.07 -10.09 6.78
CA TRP A 86 10.55 -11.20 7.60
C TRP A 86 12.08 -11.21 7.81
N ILE A 87 12.70 -10.05 8.06
CA ILE A 87 14.18 -9.92 8.19
C ILE A 87 14.80 -10.89 9.20
N GLN A 88 14.04 -11.26 10.24
CA GLN A 88 14.50 -12.16 11.31
C GLN A 88 14.26 -13.65 11.01
N THR A 89 13.67 -14.01 9.87
CA THR A 89 13.36 -15.40 9.51
C THR A 89 13.54 -15.61 8.00
N VAL A 90 14.38 -16.57 7.61
CA VAL A 90 14.58 -16.92 6.21
C VAL A 90 13.25 -17.35 5.59
N ARG A 91 12.91 -16.79 4.43
CA ARG A 91 11.63 -17.00 3.73
C ARG A 91 11.86 -17.34 2.25
N ILE A 92 11.11 -18.32 1.72
CA ILE A 92 11.13 -18.72 0.30
C ILE A 92 9.67 -18.88 -0.19
N PRO A 93 9.28 -18.21 -1.29
CA PRO A 93 10.03 -17.12 -1.94
C PRO A 93 10.20 -15.93 -0.99
N GLU A 94 11.12 -15.02 -1.29
CA GLU A 94 11.20 -13.75 -0.56
C GLU A 94 10.06 -12.81 -1.00
N THR A 95 9.55 -11.97 -0.10
CA THR A 95 8.55 -10.94 -0.44
C THR A 95 9.14 -9.58 -0.10
N SER A 96 9.12 -8.68 -1.08
CA SER A 96 9.45 -7.27 -0.87
C SER A 96 8.27 -6.54 -0.21
N VAL A 97 8.56 -5.43 0.45
CA VAL A 97 7.51 -4.57 1.03
C VAL A 97 6.58 -4.06 -0.07
N LEU A 98 7.11 -3.68 -1.24
CA LEU A 98 6.30 -3.28 -2.39
C LEU A 98 5.34 -4.39 -2.85
N GLY A 99 5.82 -5.63 -2.90
CA GLY A 99 4.98 -6.78 -3.25
C GLY A 99 3.89 -7.03 -2.21
N HIS A 100 4.21 -6.88 -0.92
CA HIS A 100 3.24 -7.02 0.17
C HIS A 100 2.10 -6.01 0.07
N VAL A 101 2.40 -4.71 0.01
CA VAL A 101 1.37 -3.66 -0.04
C VAL A 101 0.49 -3.80 -1.29
N PHE A 102 1.06 -4.23 -2.42
CA PHE A 102 0.31 -4.52 -3.63
C PHE A 102 -0.67 -5.69 -3.44
N MET A 103 -0.24 -6.78 -2.80
CA MET A 103 -1.11 -7.93 -2.51
C MET A 103 -2.23 -7.57 -1.53
N VAL A 104 -1.94 -6.74 -0.52
CA VAL A 104 -2.94 -6.25 0.44
C VAL A 104 -3.98 -5.38 -0.27
N ALA A 105 -3.55 -4.41 -1.08
CA ALA A 105 -4.45 -3.55 -1.84
C ALA A 105 -5.31 -4.35 -2.85
N SER A 106 -4.72 -5.35 -3.51
CA SER A 106 -5.44 -6.25 -4.42
C SER A 106 -6.51 -7.07 -3.69
N LEU A 107 -6.18 -7.64 -2.53
CA LEU A 107 -7.14 -8.40 -1.73
C LEU A 107 -8.29 -7.51 -1.24
N VAL A 108 -7.99 -6.29 -0.78
CA VAL A 108 -9.00 -5.29 -0.41
C VAL A 108 -9.94 -5.01 -1.58
N TYR A 109 -9.39 -4.75 -2.78
CA TYR A 109 -10.18 -4.49 -3.98
C TYR A 109 -11.13 -5.65 -4.32
N PHE A 110 -10.64 -6.89 -4.29
CA PHE A 110 -11.46 -8.07 -4.58
C PHE A 110 -12.58 -8.26 -3.55
N ILE A 111 -12.29 -8.08 -2.26
CA ILE A 111 -13.31 -8.20 -1.21
C ILE A 111 -14.37 -7.12 -1.37
N LEU A 112 -13.98 -5.87 -1.61
CA LEU A 112 -14.93 -4.77 -1.80
C LEU A 112 -15.81 -4.99 -3.04
N ASN A 113 -15.24 -5.45 -4.14
CA ASN A 113 -16.01 -5.78 -5.34
C ASN A 113 -16.97 -6.95 -5.13
N ASP A 114 -16.57 -7.97 -4.37
CA ASP A 114 -17.46 -9.09 -4.07
C ASP A 114 -18.61 -8.63 -3.15
N LYS A 115 -18.29 -7.80 -2.15
CA LYS A 115 -19.29 -7.15 -1.29
C LYS A 115 -20.26 -6.27 -2.07
N ASN A 116 -19.79 -5.54 -3.08
CA ASN A 116 -20.63 -4.69 -3.92
C ASN A 116 -21.72 -5.45 -4.69
N LYS A 117 -21.56 -6.77 -4.88
CA LYS A 117 -22.60 -7.63 -5.47
C LYS A 117 -23.73 -7.95 -4.49
N GLU A 118 -23.44 -7.99 -3.20
CA GLU A 118 -24.39 -8.30 -2.12
C GLU A 118 -25.06 -7.03 -1.58
N GLU A 119 -24.26 -5.99 -1.33
CA GLU A 119 -24.69 -4.70 -0.80
C GLU A 119 -23.93 -3.58 -1.52
N TYR A 120 -24.61 -2.53 -1.98
CA TYR A 120 -23.96 -1.41 -2.68
C TYR A 120 -22.81 -0.81 -1.85
N VAL A 121 -21.63 -0.73 -2.45
CA VAL A 121 -20.41 -0.08 -1.97
C VAL A 121 -20.04 1.00 -2.98
N SER A 122 -19.98 2.26 -2.54
CA SER A 122 -19.64 3.38 -3.41
C SER A 122 -18.22 3.30 -3.97
N ASP A 123 -18.01 3.82 -5.18
CA ASP A 123 -16.69 3.92 -5.81
C ASP A 123 -15.68 4.66 -4.92
N ASN A 124 -16.13 5.68 -4.20
CA ASN A 124 -15.29 6.39 -3.21
C ASN A 124 -14.80 5.45 -2.10
N CYS A 125 -15.64 4.55 -1.60
CA CYS A 125 -15.22 3.55 -0.61
C CYS A 125 -14.14 2.63 -1.18
N ILE A 126 -14.35 2.15 -2.41
CA ILE A 126 -13.41 1.26 -3.11
C ILE A 126 -12.06 1.95 -3.28
N VAL A 127 -12.07 3.14 -3.90
CA VAL A 127 -10.86 3.92 -4.20
C VAL A 127 -10.11 4.27 -2.91
N ASN A 128 -10.79 4.85 -1.91
CA ASN A 128 -10.09 5.31 -0.71
C ASN A 128 -9.56 4.14 0.13
N THR A 129 -10.32 3.05 0.26
CA THR A 129 -9.86 1.87 1.00
C THR A 129 -8.71 1.16 0.27
N PHE A 130 -8.74 1.10 -1.06
CA PHE A 130 -7.65 0.59 -1.87
C PHE A 130 -6.36 1.40 -1.68
N PHE A 131 -6.44 2.74 -1.74
CA PHE A 131 -5.25 3.57 -1.56
C PHE A 131 -4.75 3.61 -0.11
N THR A 132 -5.64 3.52 0.88
CA THR A 132 -5.23 3.25 2.27
C THR A 132 -4.44 1.94 2.36
N ALA A 133 -4.91 0.88 1.72
CA ALA A 133 -4.19 -0.40 1.67
C ALA A 133 -2.87 -0.32 0.90
N LEU A 134 -2.78 0.48 -0.16
CA LEU A 134 -1.54 0.64 -0.92
C LEU A 134 -0.45 1.38 -0.13
N PHE A 135 -0.86 2.33 0.72
CA PHE A 135 0.06 3.20 1.45
C PHE A 135 0.27 2.83 2.92
N HIS A 136 -0.46 1.85 3.46
CA HIS A 136 -0.51 1.58 4.91
C HIS A 136 0.86 1.35 5.57
N ASP A 137 1.81 0.72 4.88
CA ASP A 137 3.15 0.45 5.42
C ASP A 137 4.11 1.65 5.31
N LEU A 138 3.76 2.72 4.58
CA LEU A 138 4.65 3.89 4.41
C LEU A 138 5.17 4.47 5.75
N PRO A 139 4.34 4.63 6.80
CA PRO A 139 4.81 5.11 8.10
C PRO A 139 5.84 4.20 8.77
N GLU A 140 5.63 2.89 8.76
CA GLU A 140 6.57 1.92 9.33
C GLU A 140 7.89 1.93 8.54
N ILE A 141 7.81 1.99 7.21
CA ILE A 141 8.99 1.90 6.35
C ILE A 141 9.92 3.09 6.54
N VAL A 142 9.37 4.31 6.53
CA VAL A 142 10.18 5.53 6.62
C VAL A 142 10.89 5.66 7.95
N THR A 143 10.37 5.00 8.99
CA THR A 143 10.92 5.09 10.36
C THR A 143 11.64 3.84 10.83
N ARG A 144 11.75 2.82 9.98
CA ARG A 144 12.34 1.51 10.33
C ARG A 144 13.69 1.63 11.05
N ASP A 145 14.57 2.51 10.58
CA ASP A 145 15.91 2.71 11.17
C ASP A 145 15.88 3.49 12.49
N VAL A 146 14.96 4.46 12.64
CA VAL A 146 14.83 5.28 13.85
C VAL A 146 14.14 4.48 14.96
N VAL A 147 13.01 3.84 14.62
CA VAL A 147 12.14 3.15 15.56
C VAL A 147 12.80 1.86 16.05
N SER A 148 13.50 1.10 15.19
CA SER A 148 14.12 -0.18 15.56
C SER A 148 15.08 -0.10 16.76
N GLY A 149 15.82 1.01 16.90
CA GLY A 149 16.74 1.24 18.03
C GLY A 149 16.04 1.59 19.35
N ILE A 150 14.81 2.12 19.30
CA ILE A 150 14.08 2.66 20.46
C ILE A 150 12.82 1.85 20.82
N LYS A 151 12.43 0.83 20.03
CA LYS A 151 11.25 -0.04 20.27
C LYS A 151 11.21 -0.66 21.66
N LYS A 152 12.37 -0.89 22.29
CA LYS A 152 12.46 -1.50 23.64
C LYS A 152 12.17 -0.52 24.77
N ILE A 153 12.19 0.78 24.49
CA ILE A 153 12.13 1.86 25.48
C ILE A 153 10.78 2.59 25.41
N LEU A 154 10.24 2.74 24.20
CA LEU A 154 8.99 3.47 23.94
C LEU A 154 7.77 2.55 23.88
N GLY A 155 6.60 3.08 24.25
CA GLY A 155 5.33 2.38 24.09
C GLY A 155 4.88 2.36 22.62
N GLU A 156 3.96 1.45 22.28
CA GLU A 156 3.39 1.35 20.91
C GLU A 156 2.77 2.67 20.43
N LYS A 157 2.22 3.47 21.36
CA LYS A 157 1.63 4.78 21.07
C LYS A 157 2.66 5.81 20.61
N ASP A 158 3.76 5.92 21.35
CA ASP A 158 4.83 6.88 21.05
C ASP A 158 5.49 6.54 19.71
N ILE A 159 5.70 5.25 19.45
CA ILE A 159 6.20 4.76 18.16
C ILE A 159 5.27 5.20 17.03
N LYS A 160 3.96 5.06 17.21
CA LYS A 160 2.99 5.44 16.18
C LYS A 160 2.96 6.94 15.92
N ILE A 161 3.13 7.77 16.95
CA ILE A 161 3.23 9.22 16.79
C ILE A 161 4.47 9.58 15.97
N ILE A 162 5.63 9.01 16.31
CA ILE A 162 6.89 9.22 15.59
C ILE A 162 6.77 8.78 14.12
N GLU A 163 6.19 7.61 13.86
CA GLU A 163 5.90 7.10 12.50
C GLU A 163 5.15 8.12 11.65
N MET A 164 4.12 8.74 12.23
CA MET A 164 3.22 9.64 11.53
C MET A 164 3.81 11.04 11.35
N GLU A 165 4.58 11.53 12.32
CA GLU A 165 5.34 12.77 12.20
C GLU A 165 6.41 12.69 11.12
N GLU A 166 7.17 11.60 11.10
CA GLU A 166 8.19 11.36 10.08
C GLU A 166 7.58 11.18 8.69
N THR A 167 6.42 10.53 8.60
CA THR A 167 5.64 10.46 7.36
C THR A 167 5.31 11.85 6.83
N LYS A 168 4.83 12.77 7.67
CA LYS A 168 4.60 14.16 7.25
C LYS A 168 5.87 14.85 6.81
N ASN A 169 6.94 14.68 7.58
CA ASN A 169 8.18 15.38 7.35
C ASN A 169 8.95 14.93 6.11
N ARG A 170 8.85 13.64 5.77
CA ARG A 170 9.65 13.03 4.70
C ARG A 170 8.86 12.62 3.47
N ILE A 171 7.59 12.18 3.63
CA ILE A 171 6.76 11.72 2.52
C ILE A 171 5.86 12.83 2.01
N ILE A 172 5.03 13.41 2.89
CA ILE A 172 3.98 14.36 2.46
C ILE A 172 4.58 15.60 1.80
N LYS A 173 5.75 16.09 2.26
CA LYS A 173 6.46 17.23 1.64
C LYS A 173 6.95 16.98 0.20
N LEU A 174 7.05 15.72 -0.23
CA LEU A 174 7.44 15.34 -1.60
C LEU A 174 6.26 15.35 -2.58
N LEU A 175 5.04 15.31 -2.05
CA LEU A 175 3.82 15.23 -2.84
C LEU A 175 3.31 16.62 -3.26
N PRO A 176 2.69 16.75 -4.45
CA PRO A 176 1.88 17.92 -4.78
C PRO A 176 0.75 18.11 -3.76
N THR A 177 0.37 19.36 -3.46
CA THR A 177 -0.61 19.69 -2.40
C THR A 177 -1.94 18.93 -2.51
N TYR A 178 -2.43 18.69 -3.73
CA TYR A 178 -3.69 17.96 -3.92
C TYR A 178 -3.55 16.47 -3.57
N ILE A 179 -2.44 15.82 -3.95
CA ILE A 179 -2.15 14.42 -3.59
C ILE A 179 -1.80 14.29 -2.11
N ALA A 180 -1.04 15.26 -1.57
CA ALA A 180 -0.67 15.30 -0.17
C ALA A 180 -1.90 15.18 0.75
N LYS A 181 -2.96 15.96 0.48
CA LYS A 181 -4.21 15.90 1.24
C LYS A 181 -4.89 14.52 1.19
N GLU A 182 -4.85 13.85 0.05
CA GLU A 182 -5.42 12.51 -0.09
C GLU A 182 -4.60 11.47 0.67
N VAL A 183 -3.28 11.50 0.56
CA VAL A 183 -2.40 10.58 1.30
C VAL A 183 -2.49 10.83 2.81
N GLU A 184 -2.59 12.09 3.24
CA GLU A 184 -2.86 12.43 4.64
C GLU A 184 -4.18 11.82 5.12
N TYR A 185 -5.22 11.85 4.29
CA TYR A 185 -6.49 11.20 4.60
C TYR A 185 -6.36 9.67 4.65
N TYR A 186 -5.66 9.06 3.69
CA TYR A 186 -5.43 7.62 3.61
C TYR A 186 -4.62 7.06 4.77
N LEU A 187 -3.75 7.87 5.37
CA LEU A 187 -2.93 7.48 6.53
C LEU A 187 -3.51 8.00 7.86
N ASN A 188 -4.63 8.72 7.82
CA ASN A 188 -5.29 9.33 8.99
C ASN A 188 -4.37 10.30 9.75
N ILE A 189 -3.66 11.15 9.01
CA ILE A 189 -2.71 12.13 9.55
C ILE A 189 -3.08 13.58 9.20
N ILE A 190 -4.36 13.88 8.96
CA ILE A 190 -4.80 15.27 8.72
C ILE A 190 -4.64 16.11 9.99
N GLY A 191 -4.16 17.35 9.87
CA GLY A 191 -4.07 18.31 10.98
C GLY A 191 -2.81 18.17 11.82
N GLU A 192 -2.85 18.58 13.09
CA GLU A 192 -1.74 18.36 14.04
C GLU A 192 -1.85 16.96 14.65
N ILE A 193 -0.72 16.28 14.84
CA ILE A 193 -0.70 14.99 15.56
C ILE A 193 -0.72 15.35 17.04
N ARG A 194 -1.80 15.00 17.74
CA ARG A 194 -1.98 15.29 19.17
C ARG A 194 -1.90 14.00 19.97
N ASP A 195 -1.14 14.03 21.06
CA ASP A 195 -1.11 12.96 22.06
C ASP A 195 -2.32 13.09 23.00
N GLU A 196 -3.52 12.93 22.45
CA GLU A 196 -4.76 12.82 23.21
C GLU A 196 -5.23 11.36 23.16
N LYS A 197 -5.63 10.80 24.32
CA LYS A 197 -5.88 9.36 24.52
C LYS A 197 -6.80 8.67 23.49
N GLU A 198 -7.61 9.42 22.75
CA GLU A 198 -8.61 8.91 21.80
C GLU A 198 -8.31 9.23 20.33
N ASP A 199 -7.30 10.05 20.01
CA ASP A 199 -7.08 10.52 18.63
C ASP A 199 -5.69 10.27 18.05
N ILE A 200 -5.05 9.17 18.48
CA ILE A 200 -3.82 8.72 17.82
C ILE A 200 -4.15 8.38 16.35
N PRO A 201 -3.41 8.95 15.38
CA PRO A 201 -3.49 8.59 13.98
C PRO A 201 -3.32 7.08 13.76
N ASN A 202 -4.24 6.51 12.99
CA ASN A 202 -4.23 5.10 12.65
C ASN A 202 -4.88 4.89 11.28
N GLU A 203 -4.07 4.46 10.32
CA GLU A 203 -4.43 4.13 8.96
C GLU A 203 -5.52 3.03 8.88
N PHE A 204 -5.57 2.16 9.88
CA PHE A 204 -6.55 1.07 9.99
C PHE A 204 -7.87 1.46 10.67
N SER A 205 -8.05 2.74 11.01
CA SER A 205 -9.34 3.20 11.55
C SER A 205 -10.40 3.34 10.46
N ASN A 206 -11.60 2.84 10.74
CA ASN A 206 -12.78 3.10 9.92
C ASN A 206 -13.18 4.56 10.06
N ARG A 207 -13.31 5.28 8.94
CA ARG A 207 -13.49 6.74 8.96
C ARG A 207 -14.16 7.30 7.72
N ILE A 208 -14.74 8.49 7.88
CA ILE A 208 -15.30 9.31 6.81
C ILE A 208 -14.73 10.72 6.87
N PHE A 209 -14.80 11.44 5.75
CA PHE A 209 -14.51 12.87 5.72
C PHE A 209 -15.82 13.64 5.62
N LYS A 210 -16.21 14.32 6.71
CA LYS A 210 -17.48 15.04 6.82
C LYS A 210 -17.27 16.38 7.52
N GLU A 211 -17.82 17.46 6.96
CA GLU A 211 -17.72 18.82 7.53
C GLU A 211 -16.27 19.24 7.80
N GLU A 212 -15.38 18.97 6.83
CA GLU A 212 -13.94 19.25 6.91
C GLU A 212 -13.20 18.54 8.07
N LYS A 213 -13.81 17.53 8.68
CA LYS A 213 -13.25 16.75 9.78
C LYS A 213 -13.29 15.26 9.49
N ILE A 214 -12.30 14.55 10.04
CA ILE A 214 -12.32 13.09 10.08
C ILE A 214 -13.28 12.66 11.19
N ARG A 215 -14.22 11.77 10.87
CA ARG A 215 -15.04 11.08 11.87
C ARG A 215 -14.77 9.59 11.80
N LYS A 216 -14.36 9.01 12.92
CA LYS A 216 -14.18 7.57 13.09
C LYS A 216 -15.53 6.92 13.39
N PHE A 217 -15.73 5.70 12.92
CA PHE A 217 -16.91 4.90 13.24
C PHE A 217 -16.48 3.45 13.49
N THR A 218 -17.25 2.69 14.26
CA THR A 218 -16.93 1.29 14.57
C THR A 218 -18.10 0.35 14.32
N ASP A 219 -19.31 0.91 14.20
CA ASP A 219 -20.54 0.16 14.05
C ASP A 219 -20.79 -0.28 12.60
N GLU A 220 -21.37 -1.48 12.45
CA GLU A 220 -21.65 -2.10 11.14
C GLU A 220 -22.81 -1.41 10.42
N GLU A 221 -23.80 -0.87 11.12
CA GLU A 221 -24.88 -0.08 10.52
C GLU A 221 -24.35 1.26 10.00
N GLU A 222 -23.45 1.90 10.77
CA GLU A 222 -22.74 3.10 10.31
C GLU A 222 -21.91 2.81 9.06
N PHE A 223 -21.20 1.69 9.02
CA PHE A 223 -20.48 1.25 7.83
C PHE A 223 -21.42 1.13 6.61
N LYS A 224 -22.54 0.42 6.75
CA LYS A 224 -23.54 0.25 5.68
C LYS A 224 -24.12 1.58 5.20
N LYS A 225 -24.33 2.52 6.11
CA LYS A 225 -24.82 3.86 5.80
C LYS A 225 -23.78 4.68 5.05
N TYR A 226 -22.54 4.72 5.55
CA TYR A 226 -21.50 5.58 4.99
C TYR A 226 -20.89 5.04 3.70
N CYS A 227 -20.79 3.72 3.54
CA CYS A 227 -20.29 3.11 2.31
C CYS A 227 -21.19 3.34 1.11
N LYS A 228 -22.45 3.73 1.33
CA LYS A 228 -23.42 4.14 0.32
C LYS A 228 -23.50 5.65 0.12
N SER A 229 -22.73 6.42 0.90
CA SER A 229 -22.81 7.88 0.95
C SER A 229 -21.70 8.56 0.14
N GLU A 230 -21.85 9.86 -0.08
CA GLU A 230 -20.84 10.71 -0.72
C GLU A 230 -19.64 11.05 0.20
N TYR A 231 -19.65 10.63 1.47
CA TYR A 231 -18.71 11.06 2.53
C TYR A 231 -17.29 10.45 2.49
N LYS A 232 -16.74 10.16 1.29
CA LYS A 232 -15.39 9.59 1.09
C LYS A 232 -15.00 8.50 2.13
N PRO A 233 -15.80 7.44 2.34
CA PRO A 233 -15.55 6.47 3.41
C PRO A 233 -14.27 5.65 3.20
N ILE A 234 -13.65 5.21 4.30
CA ILE A 234 -12.51 4.28 4.34
C ILE A 234 -12.83 3.12 5.30
N TRP A 235 -12.71 1.88 4.82
CA TRP A 235 -12.83 0.66 5.62
C TRP A 235 -11.46 0.22 6.17
N GLY A 236 -10.88 1.01 7.08
CA GLY A 236 -9.55 0.74 7.63
C GLY A 236 -9.42 -0.63 8.32
N SER A 237 -10.48 -1.13 8.96
CA SER A 237 -10.44 -2.45 9.62
C SER A 237 -10.32 -3.59 8.60
N LEU A 238 -10.94 -3.46 7.41
CA LEU A 238 -10.76 -4.41 6.32
C LEU A 238 -9.31 -4.40 5.82
N VAL A 239 -8.68 -3.22 5.72
CA VAL A 239 -7.26 -3.12 5.37
C VAL A 239 -6.41 -3.90 6.38
N LYS A 240 -6.71 -3.79 7.69
CA LYS A 240 -5.98 -4.55 8.71
C LYS A 240 -6.17 -6.06 8.60
N GLU A 241 -7.40 -6.49 8.33
CA GLU A 241 -7.71 -7.91 8.08
C GLU A 241 -6.94 -8.44 6.86
N CYS A 242 -6.87 -7.65 5.78
CA CYS A 242 -6.15 -8.02 4.56
C CYS A 242 -4.62 -8.05 4.76
N ASP A 243 -4.04 -7.04 5.43
CA ASP A 243 -2.62 -7.02 5.84
C ASP A 243 -2.25 -8.31 6.59
N THR A 244 -3.03 -8.61 7.64
CA THR A 244 -2.83 -9.81 8.45
C THR A 244 -2.99 -11.10 7.63
N THR A 245 -3.93 -11.13 6.68
CA THR A 245 -4.17 -12.28 5.80
C THR A 245 -3.03 -12.51 4.82
N ILE A 246 -2.48 -11.45 4.23
CA ILE A 246 -1.31 -11.56 3.34
C ILE A 246 -0.08 -11.98 4.15
N ALA A 247 0.14 -11.43 5.35
CA ALA A 247 1.21 -11.90 6.23
C ALA A 247 1.06 -13.38 6.63
N PHE A 248 -0.18 -13.85 6.82
CA PHE A 248 -0.48 -15.26 7.06
C PHE A 248 -0.15 -16.12 5.83
N ALA A 249 -0.61 -15.72 4.64
CA ALA A 249 -0.30 -16.40 3.39
C ALA A 249 1.22 -16.46 3.15
N GLU A 250 1.95 -15.38 3.43
CA GLU A 250 3.41 -15.33 3.35
C GLU A 250 4.05 -16.41 4.22
N ALA A 251 3.56 -16.62 5.44
CA ALA A 251 4.04 -17.65 6.36
C ALA A 251 3.65 -19.07 5.89
N VAL A 252 2.39 -19.27 5.49
CA VAL A 252 1.87 -20.55 4.95
C VAL A 252 2.72 -21.03 3.78
N TYR A 253 2.93 -20.19 2.77
CA TYR A 253 3.69 -20.57 1.58
C TYR A 253 5.13 -20.93 1.92
N SER A 254 5.72 -20.26 2.90
CA SER A 254 7.10 -20.54 3.31
C SER A 254 7.22 -21.89 4.02
N ILE A 255 6.26 -22.23 4.87
CA ILE A 255 6.16 -23.54 5.49
C ILE A 255 5.96 -24.62 4.42
N LYS A 256 5.06 -24.38 3.46
CA LYS A 256 4.77 -25.29 2.34
C LYS A 256 5.99 -25.59 1.46
N HIS A 257 6.86 -24.60 1.25
CA HIS A 257 8.10 -24.77 0.48
C HIS A 257 9.28 -25.33 1.31
N GLY A 258 9.02 -25.86 2.51
CA GLY A 258 9.99 -26.61 3.30
C GLY A 258 10.79 -25.78 4.31
N LEU A 259 10.55 -24.47 4.44
CA LEU A 259 11.15 -23.66 5.50
C LEU A 259 10.28 -23.70 6.75
N VAL A 260 10.52 -24.71 7.58
CA VAL A 260 9.71 -24.98 8.78
C VAL A 260 10.51 -24.63 10.04
N SER A 261 10.54 -23.36 10.43
CA SER A 261 11.06 -22.95 11.75
C SER A 261 9.95 -22.97 12.81
N LYS A 262 10.34 -23.12 14.09
CA LYS A 262 9.38 -23.08 15.21
C LYS A 262 8.73 -21.70 15.32
N GLU A 263 9.49 -20.66 15.02
CA GLU A 263 9.10 -19.26 15.02
C GLU A 263 8.02 -19.01 13.95
N LEU A 264 8.24 -19.53 12.74
CA LEU A 264 7.31 -19.36 11.63
C LEU A 264 6.00 -20.14 11.85
N LYS A 265 6.07 -21.36 12.39
CA LYS A 265 4.89 -22.13 12.81
C LYS A 265 4.07 -21.38 13.86
N LYS A 266 4.73 -20.90 14.93
CA LYS A 266 4.06 -20.10 15.98
C LYS A 266 3.43 -18.82 15.42
N ALA A 267 4.13 -18.12 14.52
CA ALA A 267 3.60 -16.93 13.87
C ALA A 267 2.37 -17.26 13.02
N SER A 268 2.45 -18.31 12.19
CA SER A 268 1.33 -18.81 11.37
C SER A 268 0.11 -19.17 12.23
N ASP A 269 0.29 -19.95 13.30
CA ASP A 269 -0.81 -20.34 14.19
C ASP A 269 -1.45 -19.15 14.91
N LYS A 270 -0.64 -18.16 15.31
CA LYS A 270 -1.13 -16.91 15.92
C LYS A 270 -1.99 -16.12 14.91
N LEU A 271 -1.50 -15.95 13.68
CA LEU A 271 -2.22 -15.24 12.62
C LEU A 271 -3.51 -15.98 12.24
N TYR A 272 -3.47 -17.30 12.14
CA TYR A 272 -4.65 -18.14 11.88
C TYR A 272 -5.72 -17.95 12.95
N LYS A 273 -5.37 -18.05 14.24
CA LYS A 273 -6.31 -17.84 15.35
C LYS A 273 -6.96 -16.46 15.34
N ASN A 274 -6.21 -15.43 14.93
CA ASN A 274 -6.75 -14.07 14.82
C ASN A 274 -7.77 -13.93 13.69
N LEU A 275 -7.61 -14.67 12.60
CA LEU A 275 -8.38 -14.48 11.36
C LEU A 275 -9.48 -15.52 11.12
N ILE A 276 -9.46 -16.65 11.82
CA ILE A 276 -10.34 -17.79 11.53
C ILE A 276 -11.84 -17.45 11.58
N ASN A 277 -12.20 -16.49 12.42
CA ASN A 277 -13.56 -16.02 12.63
C ASN A 277 -13.86 -14.70 11.91
N SER A 278 -12.94 -14.18 11.09
CA SER A 278 -13.22 -13.00 10.26
C SER A 278 -14.35 -13.31 9.28
N ARG A 279 -15.33 -12.42 9.20
CA ARG A 279 -16.44 -12.50 8.25
C ARG A 279 -15.98 -12.30 6.79
N ASN A 280 -14.92 -11.52 6.57
CA ASN A 280 -14.46 -11.15 5.24
C ASN A 280 -13.45 -12.15 4.68
N VAL A 281 -12.48 -12.59 5.49
CA VAL A 281 -11.34 -13.42 5.05
C VAL A 281 -11.30 -14.82 5.66
N GLY A 282 -12.17 -15.14 6.62
CA GLY A 282 -12.09 -16.41 7.35
C GLY A 282 -12.19 -17.66 6.48
N LYS A 283 -13.01 -17.64 5.41
CA LYS A 283 -13.08 -18.75 4.43
C LYS A 283 -11.76 -18.94 3.68
N LEU A 284 -11.17 -17.84 3.21
CA LEU A 284 -9.87 -17.85 2.52
C LEU A 284 -8.76 -18.37 3.45
N VAL A 285 -8.74 -17.89 4.69
CA VAL A 285 -7.75 -18.28 5.71
C VAL A 285 -7.85 -19.77 6.05
N LYS A 286 -9.06 -20.33 6.16
CA LYS A 286 -9.27 -21.78 6.33
C LYS A 286 -8.68 -22.58 5.18
N SER A 287 -8.95 -22.15 3.94
CA SER A 287 -8.42 -22.80 2.74
C SER A 287 -6.89 -22.78 2.71
N LEU A 288 -6.28 -21.63 3.01
CA LEU A 288 -4.82 -21.49 3.05
C LEU A 288 -4.18 -22.35 4.15
N TYR A 289 -4.79 -22.43 5.34
CA TYR A 289 -4.25 -23.24 6.43
C TYR A 289 -4.26 -24.74 6.10
N GLN A 290 -5.26 -25.21 5.35
CA GLN A 290 -5.31 -26.60 4.89
C GLN A 290 -4.15 -26.96 3.96
N GLU A 291 -3.51 -26.00 3.28
CA GLU A 291 -2.33 -26.28 2.46
C GLU A 291 -1.05 -26.55 3.29
N ILE A 292 -1.07 -26.32 4.60
CA ILE A 292 0.03 -26.62 5.51
C ILE A 292 -0.02 -28.09 5.99
N ILE A 293 -1.22 -28.67 6.04
CA ILE A 293 -1.51 -30.01 6.60
C ILE A 293 -1.29 -31.06 5.52
#